data_AF-A0A3M6W5K0-F1
#
_entry.id   AF-A0A3M6W5K0-F1
#
_cell.length_a   1.000
_cell.length_b   1.000
_cell.length_c   1.000
_cell.angle_alpha   90.00
_cell.angle_beta   90.00
_cell.angle_gamma   90.00
#
_symmetry.space_group_name_H-M   'P 1'
#
loop_
_entity.id
_entity.type
_entity.pdbx_description
1 polymer ?
#
loop_
_entity_poly.entity_id
_entity_poly.type
_entity_poly.pdbx_seq_one_letter_code
_entity_poly.pdbx_strand_id
1 'polypeptide(L)'
;MPGLPTVLPWNQTLGETIPPDTPHAVSVSLPTWKSNVGYEEGEQWVVDKMQTGYPRFFIHKSIQRLAQAILTQHGNTETENAMLVASKSCGTRCRNFLIKQNPSVDQSVIRILEFVPHPDRTTSADMTRVRPRLTAVIYPKELWPTAKVFWQHTGEGISSRQAEFCHRAYDDGIMAEHSAVAHSSTPRLSKGPKRYQRNTSTDQTHGNGANGHTNSDAAAGETGVPDSAQFVEERFGRNLSIAFAAQAKLAIRKRIAGSLTKDMDLPQSLDEPHDSGNERGRDVPGFSVEDVYLYGMGMNAIFNAHRCLMLSRGEMPSVMYGFPYVDTLKVLEKFGPGATFYGFGTQEELDDLERRCEN
;
A
#
# COMPACT_ATOMS: atom_id res chain seq x y z
N MET A 1 -18.22 27.40 -15.20
CA MET A 1 -16.91 26.99 -14.65
C MET A 1 -17.16 25.91 -13.60
N PRO A 2 -17.15 24.62 -13.97
CA PRO A 2 -17.08 23.53 -13.00
C PRO A 2 -15.73 23.61 -12.26
N GLY A 3 -15.71 23.49 -10.93
CA GLY A 3 -14.47 23.40 -10.16
C GLY A 3 -13.95 24.69 -9.51
N LEU A 4 -14.76 25.74 -9.37
CA LEU A 4 -14.45 26.78 -8.37
C LEU A 4 -14.82 26.22 -6.98
N PRO A 5 -13.86 26.11 -6.04
CA PRO A 5 -14.17 25.66 -4.69
C PRO A 5 -15.22 26.58 -4.09
N THR A 6 -16.37 26.02 -3.72
CA THR A 6 -17.41 26.79 -3.04
C THR A 6 -16.86 27.16 -1.68
N VAL A 7 -16.70 28.46 -1.41
CA VAL A 7 -16.23 28.93 -0.10
C VAL A 7 -17.31 28.59 0.91
N LEU A 8 -17.12 27.49 1.65
CA LEU A 8 -18.01 27.08 2.71
C LEU A 8 -17.86 28.05 3.90
N PRO A 9 -18.98 28.42 4.55
CA PRO A 9 -18.95 29.16 5.80
C PRO A 9 -18.05 28.51 6.84
N TRP A 10 -17.45 29.34 7.71
CA TRP A 10 -16.70 28.90 8.89
C TRP A 10 -17.47 27.79 9.64
N ASN A 11 -16.82 26.64 9.90
CA ASN A 11 -17.36 25.41 10.50
C ASN A 11 -18.19 24.46 9.62
N GLN A 12 -18.52 24.79 8.37
CA GLN A 12 -19.23 23.85 7.49
C GLN A 12 -18.32 22.81 6.85
N THR A 13 -16.99 22.98 6.96
CA THR A 13 -16.00 22.07 6.38
C THR A 13 -15.69 20.85 7.25
N LEU A 14 -16.40 20.64 8.37
CA LEU A 14 -16.12 19.51 9.28
C LEU A 14 -16.13 18.17 8.54
N GLY A 15 -15.01 17.45 8.60
CA GLY A 15 -14.83 16.14 7.99
C GLY A 15 -14.43 16.18 6.51
N GLU A 16 -14.34 17.36 5.90
CA GLU A 16 -13.90 17.53 4.50
C GLU A 16 -12.40 17.41 4.34
N THR A 17 -11.97 17.11 3.11
CA THR A 17 -10.55 16.97 2.77
C THR A 17 -9.83 18.31 2.85
N ILE A 18 -8.54 18.28 3.20
CA ILE A 18 -7.64 19.42 3.05
C ILE A 18 -6.48 19.03 2.11
N PRO A 19 -6.30 19.73 0.95
CA PRO A 19 -7.21 20.74 0.39
C PRO A 19 -8.61 20.17 0.04
N PRO A 20 -9.63 21.03 -0.14
CA PRO A 20 -10.97 20.60 -0.56
C PRO A 20 -10.93 19.79 -1.87
N ASP A 21 -11.90 18.89 -2.04
CA ASP A 21 -12.09 18.05 -3.24
C ASP A 21 -10.82 17.32 -3.70
N THR A 22 -9.94 16.96 -2.77
CA THR A 22 -8.67 16.31 -3.09
C THR A 22 -8.80 14.80 -2.88
N PRO A 23 -8.81 13.98 -3.97
CA PRO A 23 -8.86 12.54 -3.84
C PRO A 23 -7.67 12.03 -3.05
N HIS A 24 -7.93 11.05 -2.18
CA HIS A 24 -6.89 10.43 -1.32
C HIS A 24 -6.22 11.39 -0.34
N ALA A 25 -6.81 12.56 -0.05
CA ALA A 25 -6.28 13.47 0.96
C ALA A 25 -6.11 12.76 2.30
N VAL A 26 -4.98 13.01 2.95
CA VAL A 26 -4.62 12.46 4.26
C VAL A 26 -4.83 13.45 5.40
N SER A 27 -5.31 14.65 5.06
CA SER A 27 -5.65 15.72 6.00
C SER A 27 -7.14 16.01 5.91
N VAL A 28 -7.74 16.32 7.06
CA VAL A 28 -9.18 16.50 7.25
C VAL A 28 -9.43 17.74 8.09
N SER A 29 -10.51 18.46 7.78
CA SER A 29 -10.88 19.66 8.52
C SER A 29 -11.64 19.33 9.79
N LEU A 30 -11.10 19.78 10.92
CA LEU A 30 -11.75 19.83 12.23
C LEU A 30 -11.74 21.30 12.69
N PRO A 31 -12.71 22.12 12.24
CA PRO A 31 -12.59 23.59 12.24
C PRO A 31 -12.72 24.25 13.62
N THR A 32 -13.13 23.51 14.65
CA THR A 32 -13.25 24.02 16.03
C THR A 32 -12.59 23.09 17.03
N TRP A 33 -12.18 23.64 18.18
CA TRP A 33 -11.71 22.82 19.31
C TRP A 33 -12.75 21.78 19.74
N LYS A 34 -14.04 22.14 19.73
CA LYS A 34 -15.14 21.20 19.98
C LYS A 34 -15.15 20.03 18.98
N SER A 35 -14.80 20.28 17.71
CA SER A 35 -14.70 19.22 16.70
C SER A 35 -13.49 18.32 16.94
N ASN A 36 -12.36 18.87 17.41
CA ASN A 36 -11.20 18.07 17.82
C ASN A 36 -11.55 17.16 19.00
N VAL A 37 -12.15 17.71 20.05
CA VAL A 37 -12.59 16.93 21.23
C VAL A 37 -13.60 15.86 20.81
N GLY A 38 -14.63 16.22 20.04
CA GLY A 38 -15.63 15.27 19.57
C GLY A 38 -15.06 14.18 18.65
N TYR A 39 -14.02 14.47 17.86
CA TYR A 39 -13.31 13.44 17.09
C TYR A 39 -12.58 12.44 18.01
N GLU A 40 -11.84 12.94 19.00
CA GLU A 40 -11.10 12.10 19.95
C GLU A 40 -12.02 11.27 20.86
N GLU A 41 -13.17 11.83 21.25
CA GLU A 41 -14.20 11.14 22.04
C GLU A 41 -15.11 10.22 21.21
N GLY A 42 -14.97 10.24 19.88
CA GLY A 42 -15.77 9.41 18.98
C GLY A 42 -17.24 9.84 18.88
N GLU A 43 -17.53 11.13 19.10
CA GLU A 43 -18.89 11.66 19.04
C GLU A 43 -19.46 11.56 17.62
N GLN A 44 -20.67 11.01 17.52
CA GLN A 44 -21.29 10.64 16.24
C GLN A 44 -21.45 11.83 15.28
N TRP A 45 -21.73 13.03 15.79
CA TRP A 45 -21.89 14.25 14.98
C TRP A 45 -20.60 14.70 14.28
N VAL A 46 -19.43 14.24 14.74
CA VAL A 46 -18.13 14.40 14.07
C VAL A 46 -17.84 13.22 13.17
N VAL A 47 -17.87 11.99 13.73
CA VAL A 47 -17.47 10.77 13.02
C VAL A 47 -18.28 10.55 11.74
N ASP A 48 -19.60 10.81 11.76
CA ASP A 48 -20.46 10.67 10.59
C ASP A 48 -20.12 11.63 9.45
N LYS A 49 -19.54 12.79 9.78
CA LYS A 49 -19.16 13.79 8.77
C LYS A 49 -17.80 13.52 8.16
N MET A 50 -16.98 12.64 8.75
CA MET A 50 -15.62 12.36 8.27
C MET A 50 -15.66 11.73 6.87
N GLN A 51 -15.14 12.45 5.90
CA GLN A 51 -14.97 11.95 4.53
C GLN A 51 -13.63 11.24 4.36
N THR A 52 -12.60 11.77 5.02
CA THR A 52 -11.26 11.21 5.08
C THR A 52 -10.67 11.40 6.48
N GLY A 53 -9.45 10.95 6.69
CA GLY A 53 -8.66 11.25 7.86
C GLY A 53 -7.23 10.78 7.66
N TYR A 54 -6.43 10.94 8.70
CA TYR A 54 -5.06 10.46 8.66
C TYR A 54 -5.04 8.92 8.53
N PRO A 55 -4.34 8.33 7.52
CA PRO A 55 -4.51 6.93 7.13
C PRO A 55 -4.32 5.89 8.23
N ARG A 56 -3.55 6.19 9.29
CA ARG A 56 -3.38 5.27 10.42
C ARG A 56 -4.64 5.17 11.29
N PHE A 57 -5.40 6.25 11.43
CA PHE A 57 -6.56 6.33 12.33
C PHE A 57 -7.89 6.18 11.59
N PHE A 58 -7.91 6.54 10.31
CA PHE A 58 -9.07 6.46 9.44
C PHE A 58 -8.78 5.55 8.24
N ILE A 59 -9.45 4.40 8.15
CA ILE A 59 -9.38 3.55 6.95
C ILE A 59 -10.16 4.26 5.85
N HIS A 60 -9.46 4.69 4.80
CA HIS A 60 -10.05 5.46 3.70
C HIS A 60 -11.22 4.72 3.04
N LYS A 61 -12.27 5.46 2.64
CA LYS A 61 -13.51 4.90 2.08
C LYS A 61 -13.29 4.04 0.83
N SER A 62 -12.26 4.32 0.02
CA SER A 62 -11.90 3.45 -1.12
C SER A 62 -11.44 2.05 -0.70
N ILE A 63 -10.72 1.95 0.42
CA ILE A 63 -10.25 0.68 1.00
C ILE A 63 -11.45 -0.08 1.56
N GLN A 64 -12.34 0.62 2.28
CA GLN A 64 -13.59 0.04 2.80
C GLN A 64 -14.49 -0.49 1.68
N ARG A 65 -14.66 0.25 0.58
CA ARG A 65 -15.44 -0.20 -0.58
C ARG A 65 -14.87 -1.47 -1.21
N LEU A 66 -13.56 -1.56 -1.38
CA LEU A 66 -12.92 -2.78 -1.90
C LEU A 66 -13.06 -3.95 -0.92
N ALA A 67 -12.87 -3.71 0.37
CA ALA A 67 -13.06 -4.73 1.40
C ALA A 67 -14.50 -5.27 1.38
N GLN A 68 -15.49 -4.39 1.23
CA GLN A 68 -16.89 -4.76 1.08
C GLN A 68 -17.14 -5.58 -0.18
N ALA A 69 -16.60 -5.18 -1.33
CA ALA A 69 -16.75 -5.92 -2.59
C ALA A 69 -16.17 -7.34 -2.50
N ILE A 70 -15.03 -7.50 -1.82
CA ILE A 70 -14.42 -8.80 -1.53
C ILE A 70 -15.32 -9.62 -0.59
N LEU A 71 -15.84 -9.03 0.48
CA LEU A 71 -16.74 -9.73 1.42
C LEU A 71 -18.03 -10.19 0.76
N THR A 72 -18.63 -9.38 -0.12
CA THR A 72 -19.84 -9.75 -0.87
C THR A 72 -19.65 -11.04 -1.67
N GLN A 73 -18.45 -11.31 -2.21
CA GLN A 73 -18.19 -12.50 -3.02
C GLN A 73 -17.56 -13.66 -2.23
N HIS A 74 -16.78 -13.36 -1.19
CA HIS A 74 -15.92 -14.34 -0.53
C HIS A 74 -16.14 -14.47 0.98
N GLY A 75 -17.12 -13.77 1.55
CA GLY A 75 -17.44 -13.79 2.97
C GLY A 75 -18.89 -13.42 3.29
N ASN A 76 -19.11 -12.90 4.49
CA ASN A 76 -20.41 -12.48 4.99
C ASN A 76 -20.34 -11.03 5.49
N THR A 77 -21.04 -10.13 4.80
CA THR A 77 -21.01 -8.68 5.05
C THR A 77 -21.60 -8.28 6.41
N GLU A 78 -22.44 -9.12 7.00
CA GLU A 78 -23.11 -8.86 8.27
C GLU A 78 -22.23 -9.22 9.46
N THR A 79 -21.43 -10.28 9.33
CA THR A 79 -20.68 -10.88 10.47
C THR A 79 -19.16 -10.76 10.36
N GLU A 80 -18.62 -10.52 9.15
CA GLU A 80 -17.18 -10.44 8.92
C GLU A 80 -16.72 -9.03 8.51
N ASN A 81 -15.42 -8.78 8.72
CA ASN A 81 -14.66 -7.64 8.21
C ASN A 81 -13.47 -8.16 7.40
N ALA A 82 -12.88 -7.30 6.55
CA ALA A 82 -11.69 -7.63 5.78
C ALA A 82 -10.60 -6.56 5.91
N MET A 83 -9.41 -6.96 6.36
CA MET A 83 -8.20 -6.14 6.37
C MET A 83 -7.44 -6.34 5.06
N LEU A 84 -7.18 -5.26 4.34
CA LEU A 84 -6.49 -5.31 3.05
C LEU A 84 -5.02 -4.91 3.22
N VAL A 85 -4.11 -5.82 2.84
CA VAL A 85 -2.66 -5.65 2.96
C VAL A 85 -1.95 -5.95 1.65
N ALA A 86 -0.73 -5.44 1.49
CA ALA A 86 -0.02 -5.45 0.22
C ALA A 86 0.50 -6.83 -0.23
N SER A 87 0.65 -7.80 0.69
CA SER A 87 1.19 -9.13 0.35
C SER A 87 0.70 -10.23 1.28
N LYS A 88 0.84 -11.49 0.84
CA LYS A 88 0.56 -12.69 1.64
C LYS A 88 1.34 -12.70 2.95
N SER A 89 2.59 -12.27 2.92
CA SER A 89 3.44 -12.23 4.11
C SER A 89 2.88 -11.26 5.16
N CYS A 90 2.37 -10.11 4.73
CA CYS A 90 1.67 -9.16 5.59
C CYS A 90 0.37 -9.76 6.12
N GLY A 91 -0.40 -10.45 5.26
CA GLY A 91 -1.64 -11.12 5.66
C GLY A 91 -1.42 -12.19 6.71
N THR A 92 -0.33 -12.96 6.57
CA THR A 92 0.08 -13.97 7.55
C THR A 92 0.43 -13.33 8.89
N ARG A 93 1.18 -12.22 8.88
CA ARG A 93 1.47 -11.46 10.11
C ARG A 93 0.21 -10.91 10.78
N CYS A 94 -0.71 -10.37 9.99
CA CYS A 94 -2.00 -9.89 10.47
C CYS A 94 -2.81 -11.01 11.13
N ARG A 95 -2.98 -12.15 10.45
CA ARG A 95 -3.65 -13.34 11.00
C ARG A 95 -2.99 -13.82 12.29
N ASN A 96 -1.67 -13.98 12.30
CA ASN A 96 -0.94 -14.43 13.48
C ASN A 96 -1.11 -13.45 14.65
N PHE A 97 -1.10 -12.15 14.38
CA PHE A 97 -1.35 -11.13 15.39
C PHE A 97 -2.78 -11.23 15.95
N LEU A 98 -3.80 -11.39 15.10
CA LEU A 98 -5.18 -11.57 15.55
C LEU A 98 -5.34 -12.80 16.43
N ILE A 99 -4.75 -13.93 16.04
CA ILE A 99 -4.79 -15.19 16.81
C ILE A 99 -4.07 -15.02 18.15
N LYS A 100 -2.85 -14.44 18.15
CA LYS A 100 -2.05 -14.26 19.37
C LYS A 100 -2.77 -13.37 20.40
N GLN A 101 -3.43 -12.32 19.93
CA GLN A 101 -4.14 -11.37 20.80
C GLN A 101 -5.55 -11.84 21.20
N ASN A 102 -6.07 -12.89 20.55
CA ASN A 102 -7.39 -13.47 20.85
C ASN A 102 -7.31 -15.00 20.95
N PRO A 103 -6.66 -15.58 21.99
CA PRO A 103 -6.39 -17.02 22.06
C PRO A 103 -7.63 -17.92 22.07
N SER A 104 -8.80 -17.37 22.45
CA SER A 104 -10.08 -18.08 22.50
C SER A 104 -10.80 -18.16 21.16
N VAL A 105 -10.34 -17.42 20.13
CA VAL A 105 -11.00 -17.44 18.82
C VAL A 105 -10.64 -18.71 18.06
N ASP A 106 -11.61 -19.30 17.39
CA ASP A 106 -11.33 -20.38 16.43
C ASP A 106 -10.48 -19.82 15.28
N GLN A 107 -9.27 -20.33 15.09
CA GLN A 107 -8.35 -19.85 14.05
C GLN A 107 -8.85 -20.09 12.62
N SER A 108 -9.86 -20.96 12.44
CA SER A 108 -10.45 -21.28 11.14
C SER A 108 -11.29 -20.11 10.58
N VAL A 109 -11.82 -19.26 11.45
CA VAL A 109 -12.64 -18.10 11.08
C VAL A 109 -11.81 -16.92 10.55
N ILE A 110 -10.47 -16.97 10.70
CA ILE A 110 -9.56 -15.96 10.18
C ILE A 110 -8.91 -16.49 8.90
N ARG A 111 -9.43 -16.04 7.75
CA ARG A 111 -9.08 -16.53 6.41
C ARG A 111 -8.18 -15.54 5.69
N ILE A 112 -7.23 -16.05 4.89
CA ILE A 112 -6.37 -15.23 4.03
C ILE A 112 -6.69 -15.56 2.58
N LEU A 113 -7.10 -14.56 1.82
CA LEU A 113 -7.34 -14.66 0.38
C LEU A 113 -6.31 -13.82 -0.37
N GLU A 114 -5.66 -14.42 -1.36
CA GLU A 114 -4.73 -13.73 -2.24
C GLU A 114 -5.42 -13.37 -3.54
N PHE A 115 -5.37 -12.11 -3.93
CA PHE A 115 -5.89 -11.64 -5.21
C PHE A 115 -4.73 -11.33 -6.14
N VAL A 116 -4.73 -11.97 -7.29
CA VAL A 116 -3.65 -11.94 -8.28
C VAL A 116 -4.20 -11.60 -9.67
N PRO A 117 -3.35 -11.14 -10.61
CA PRO A 117 -3.78 -10.92 -11.98
C PRO A 117 -4.33 -12.21 -12.61
N HIS A 118 -5.47 -12.10 -13.29
CA HIS A 118 -6.09 -13.21 -14.00
C HIS A 118 -5.26 -13.53 -15.26
N PRO A 119 -4.75 -14.76 -15.40
CA PRO A 119 -3.78 -15.12 -16.44
C PRO A 119 -4.32 -14.92 -17.85
N ASP A 120 -5.58 -15.30 -18.10
CA ASP A 120 -6.20 -15.18 -19.43
C ASP A 120 -6.57 -13.74 -19.82
N ARG A 121 -6.56 -12.81 -18.86
CA ARG A 121 -6.90 -11.39 -19.08
C ARG A 121 -5.70 -10.46 -18.92
N THR A 122 -4.51 -11.00 -18.66
CA THR A 122 -3.25 -10.23 -18.69
C THR A 122 -2.50 -10.52 -19.98
N THR A 123 -2.24 -9.49 -20.78
CA THR A 123 -1.52 -9.61 -22.05
C THR A 123 -0.01 -9.54 -21.83
N SER A 124 0.81 -10.02 -22.79
CA SER A 124 2.28 -9.93 -22.68
C SER A 124 2.80 -8.48 -22.66
N ALA A 125 2.03 -7.54 -23.20
CA ALA A 125 2.29 -6.10 -23.11
C ALA A 125 2.18 -5.55 -21.67
N ASP A 126 1.55 -6.29 -20.74
CA ASP A 126 1.39 -5.91 -19.32
C ASP A 126 2.60 -6.29 -18.45
N MET A 127 3.73 -6.72 -19.04
CA MET A 127 4.99 -6.94 -18.30
C MET A 127 5.64 -5.63 -17.83
N THR A 128 5.38 -4.52 -18.52
CA THR A 128 5.91 -3.18 -18.20
C THR A 128 4.99 -2.36 -17.29
N ARG A 129 3.81 -2.92 -16.94
CA ARG A 129 2.78 -2.27 -16.14
C ARG A 129 2.71 -2.87 -14.72
N VAL A 130 2.31 -2.04 -13.76
CA VAL A 130 2.06 -2.48 -12.38
C VAL A 130 0.86 -3.40 -12.44
N ARG A 131 1.00 -4.59 -11.86
CA ARG A 131 -0.06 -5.58 -11.83
C ARG A 131 -0.85 -5.49 -10.53
N PRO A 132 -2.18 -5.60 -10.58
CA PRO A 132 -3.01 -5.57 -9.38
C PRO A 132 -2.72 -6.80 -8.53
N ARG A 133 -2.35 -6.56 -7.27
CA ARG A 133 -2.16 -7.62 -6.27
C ARG A 133 -2.48 -7.06 -4.90
N LEU A 134 -3.20 -7.85 -4.12
CA LEU A 134 -3.43 -7.60 -2.70
C LEU A 134 -3.72 -8.91 -1.97
N THR A 135 -3.76 -8.82 -0.65
CA THR A 135 -4.22 -9.91 0.22
C THR A 135 -5.30 -9.37 1.15
N ALA A 136 -6.41 -10.11 1.23
CA ALA A 136 -7.48 -9.84 2.19
C ALA A 136 -7.37 -10.82 3.36
N VAL A 137 -7.36 -10.29 4.57
CA VAL A 137 -7.52 -11.09 5.79
C VAL A 137 -8.96 -10.89 6.26
N ILE A 138 -9.78 -11.92 6.10
CA ILE A 138 -11.20 -11.92 6.51
C ILE A 138 -11.30 -12.48 7.92
N TYR A 139 -12.06 -11.82 8.80
CA TYR A 139 -12.22 -12.17 10.20
C TYR A 139 -13.57 -11.68 10.76
N PRO A 140 -14.06 -12.24 11.89
CA PRO A 140 -15.29 -11.80 12.54
C PRO A 140 -15.22 -10.33 12.99
N LYS A 141 -16.30 -9.57 12.85
CA LYS A 141 -16.34 -8.12 13.16
C LYS A 141 -15.87 -7.79 14.58
N GLU A 142 -16.07 -8.70 15.52
CA GLU A 142 -15.68 -8.60 16.93
C GLU A 142 -14.17 -8.44 17.11
N LEU A 143 -13.35 -8.93 16.16
CA LEU A 143 -11.90 -8.78 16.19
C LEU A 143 -11.41 -7.42 15.67
N TRP A 144 -12.32 -6.52 15.26
CA TRP A 144 -11.98 -5.19 14.76
C TRP A 144 -11.07 -4.38 15.69
N PRO A 145 -11.27 -4.33 17.03
CA PRO A 145 -10.37 -3.58 17.91
C PRO A 145 -8.90 -4.05 17.79
N THR A 146 -8.67 -5.36 17.72
CA THR A 146 -7.33 -5.93 17.50
C THR A 146 -6.83 -5.67 16.07
N ALA A 147 -7.67 -5.85 15.05
CA ALA A 147 -7.29 -5.62 13.66
C ALA A 147 -6.89 -4.15 13.42
N LYS A 148 -7.61 -3.20 14.03
CA LYS A 148 -7.30 -1.77 13.98
C LYS A 148 -5.93 -1.47 14.58
N VAL A 149 -5.55 -2.14 15.67
CA VAL A 149 -4.19 -2.03 16.24
C VAL A 149 -3.13 -2.48 15.24
N PHE A 150 -3.36 -3.59 14.53
CA PHE A 150 -2.45 -4.04 13.47
C PHE A 150 -2.29 -2.97 12.38
N TRP A 151 -3.41 -2.43 11.89
CA TRP A 151 -3.43 -1.37 10.89
C TRP A 151 -2.64 -0.13 11.32
N GLN A 152 -2.90 0.36 12.53
CA GLN A 152 -2.33 1.59 13.08
C GLN A 152 -0.81 1.56 13.24
N HIS A 153 -0.25 0.42 13.65
CA HIS A 153 1.13 0.34 14.14
C HIS A 153 2.09 -0.37 13.19
N THR A 154 1.61 -1.28 12.32
CA THR A 154 2.51 -2.02 11.41
C THR A 154 2.77 -1.30 10.10
N GLY A 155 1.84 -0.47 9.65
CA GLY A 155 1.89 0.17 8.35
C GLY A 155 1.86 -0.79 7.15
N GLU A 156 1.32 -1.99 7.33
CA GLU A 156 1.23 -3.01 6.26
C GLU A 156 -0.06 -2.95 5.44
N GLY A 157 -0.97 -2.06 5.80
CA GLY A 157 -2.20 -1.78 5.08
C GLY A 157 -1.96 -1.21 3.68
N ILE A 158 -2.91 -1.44 2.77
CA ILE A 158 -2.84 -0.84 1.43
C ILE A 158 -3.18 0.66 1.47
N SER A 159 -2.66 1.41 0.48
CA SER A 159 -3.05 2.81 0.31
C SER A 159 -4.43 2.94 -0.35
N SER A 160 -5.05 4.11 -0.23
CA SER A 160 -6.31 4.42 -0.91
C SER A 160 -6.20 4.38 -2.43
N ARG A 161 -5.02 4.70 -2.98
CA ARG A 161 -4.71 4.59 -4.42
C ARG A 161 -4.57 3.15 -4.87
N GLN A 162 -3.87 2.33 -4.09
CA GLN A 162 -3.78 0.88 -4.37
C GLN A 162 -5.16 0.23 -4.30
N ALA A 163 -6.00 0.62 -3.33
CA ALA A 163 -7.37 0.15 -3.24
C ALA A 163 -8.18 0.53 -4.48
N GLU A 164 -8.14 1.78 -4.92
CA GLU A 164 -8.85 2.19 -6.13
C GLU A 164 -8.37 1.43 -7.38
N PHE A 165 -7.05 1.33 -7.56
CA PHE A 165 -6.46 0.57 -8.67
C PHE A 165 -6.89 -0.91 -8.66
N CYS A 166 -6.83 -1.56 -7.50
CA CYS A 166 -7.21 -2.96 -7.38
C CYS A 166 -8.72 -3.18 -7.46
N HIS A 167 -9.54 -2.21 -7.03
CA HIS A 167 -10.99 -2.31 -7.11
C HIS A 167 -11.47 -2.27 -8.56
N ARG A 168 -10.95 -1.34 -9.38
CA ARG A 168 -11.24 -1.34 -10.82
C ARG A 168 -10.83 -2.68 -11.47
N ALA A 169 -9.62 -3.16 -11.18
CA ALA A 169 -9.17 -4.45 -11.71
C ALA A 169 -10.02 -5.65 -11.23
N TYR A 170 -10.59 -5.58 -10.03
CA TYR A 170 -11.50 -6.59 -9.50
C TYR A 170 -12.84 -6.57 -10.26
N ASP A 171 -13.44 -5.39 -10.44
CA ASP A 171 -14.70 -5.22 -11.16
C ASP A 171 -14.58 -5.63 -12.64
N ASP A 172 -13.46 -5.30 -13.29
CA ASP A 172 -13.15 -5.66 -14.67
C ASP A 172 -12.79 -7.16 -14.84
N GLY A 173 -12.69 -7.92 -13.73
CA GLY A 173 -12.27 -9.32 -13.71
C GLY A 173 -10.81 -9.54 -14.13
N ILE A 174 -10.00 -8.49 -14.16
CA ILE A 174 -8.55 -8.54 -14.42
C ILE A 174 -7.79 -9.11 -13.22
N MET A 175 -8.37 -9.01 -12.02
CA MET A 175 -7.85 -9.61 -10.79
C MET A 175 -8.82 -10.67 -10.28
N ALA A 176 -8.29 -11.82 -9.84
CA ALA A 176 -9.07 -12.92 -9.31
C ALA A 176 -8.41 -13.53 -8.06
N GLU A 177 -9.21 -14.24 -7.26
CA GLU A 177 -8.69 -14.99 -6.13
C GLU A 177 -7.79 -16.14 -6.63
N HIS A 178 -6.64 -16.31 -5.97
CA HIS A 178 -5.56 -17.18 -6.42
C HIS A 178 -5.99 -18.65 -6.57
N SER A 179 -6.81 -19.19 -5.66
CA SER A 179 -7.30 -20.57 -5.77
C SER A 179 -8.21 -20.78 -6.99
N ALA A 180 -9.05 -19.80 -7.33
CA ALA A 180 -9.89 -19.86 -8.54
C ALA A 180 -9.06 -19.95 -9.83
N VAL A 181 -7.90 -19.28 -9.85
CA VAL A 181 -6.96 -19.31 -10.98
C VAL A 181 -6.11 -20.59 -11.00
N ALA A 182 -5.70 -21.10 -9.84
CA ALA A 182 -4.88 -22.32 -9.77
C ALA A 182 -5.62 -23.54 -10.35
N HIS A 183 -6.94 -23.63 -10.17
CA HIS A 183 -7.75 -24.74 -10.66
C HIS A 183 -8.05 -24.72 -12.17
N SER A 184 -7.92 -23.58 -12.85
CA SER A 184 -8.12 -23.50 -14.31
C SER A 184 -6.94 -24.08 -15.11
N SER A 185 -5.79 -24.31 -14.45
CA SER A 185 -4.55 -24.80 -15.06
C SER A 185 -4.44 -26.33 -15.18
N THR A 186 -5.56 -27.06 -15.16
CA THR A 186 -5.53 -28.45 -15.65
C THR A 186 -5.18 -28.42 -17.15
N PRO A 187 -4.10 -29.09 -17.59
CA PRO A 187 -3.72 -29.04 -18.99
C PRO A 187 -4.88 -29.59 -19.80
N ARG A 188 -5.50 -28.74 -20.64
CA ARG A 188 -6.44 -29.20 -21.65
C ARG A 188 -5.67 -30.20 -22.51
N LEU A 189 -5.87 -31.48 -22.27
CA LEU A 189 -5.42 -32.56 -23.15
C LEU A 189 -6.10 -32.29 -24.50
N SER A 190 -5.38 -31.67 -25.42
CA SER A 190 -5.79 -31.52 -26.81
C SER A 190 -5.80 -32.91 -27.45
N LYS A 191 -6.89 -33.64 -27.24
CA LYS A 191 -7.20 -34.86 -28.00
C LYS A 191 -7.65 -34.44 -29.39
N GLY A 192 -6.75 -34.52 -30.37
CA GLY A 192 -7.07 -34.37 -31.79
C GLY A 192 -5.90 -34.79 -32.70
N PRO A 193 -6.11 -35.60 -33.77
CA PRO A 193 -5.03 -36.31 -34.44
C PRO A 193 -4.21 -35.42 -35.39
N LYS A 194 -2.89 -35.37 -35.17
CA LYS A 194 -1.89 -34.80 -36.08
C LYS A 194 -1.73 -35.63 -37.37
N ARG A 195 -2.68 -35.57 -38.31
CA ARG A 195 -2.49 -36.28 -39.60
C ARG A 195 -3.05 -35.67 -40.89
N TYR A 196 -3.55 -34.44 -40.91
CA TYR A 196 -3.86 -33.76 -42.18
C TYR A 196 -3.71 -32.25 -42.06
N GLN A 197 -2.48 -31.74 -42.26
CA GLN A 197 -2.28 -30.41 -42.82
C GLN A 197 -1.00 -30.47 -43.65
N ARG A 198 -1.18 -30.95 -44.89
CA ARG A 198 -0.18 -30.90 -45.95
C ARG A 198 -0.28 -29.50 -46.56
N ASN A 199 0.86 -28.82 -46.69
CA ASN A 199 0.97 -27.64 -47.53
C ASN A 199 0.58 -28.00 -48.96
N THR A 200 -0.43 -27.31 -49.50
CA THR A 200 -0.65 -27.20 -50.94
C THR A 200 -0.54 -25.73 -51.33
N SER A 201 0.63 -25.42 -51.86
CA SER A 201 0.89 -24.32 -52.78
C SER A 201 -0.04 -24.45 -53.99
N THR A 202 -0.70 -23.34 -54.36
CA THR A 202 -1.01 -23.00 -55.75
C THR A 202 -1.04 -21.48 -55.91
N ASP A 203 -0.61 -21.06 -57.09
CA ASP A 203 -0.09 -19.77 -57.47
C ASP A 203 -1.14 -18.70 -57.80
N GLN A 204 -0.67 -17.45 -57.69
CA GLN A 204 -1.06 -16.19 -58.32
C GLN A 204 -2.33 -16.08 -59.19
N THR A 205 -3.09 -15.01 -58.91
CA THR A 205 -3.53 -14.07 -59.96
C THR A 205 -3.45 -12.62 -59.45
N HIS A 206 -2.71 -11.80 -60.19
CA HIS A 206 -2.58 -10.35 -60.05
C HIS A 206 -3.91 -9.60 -60.19
N GLY A 207 -4.10 -8.56 -59.37
CA GLY A 207 -5.12 -7.52 -59.55
C GLY A 207 -4.65 -6.21 -58.91
N ASN A 208 -4.31 -5.25 -59.76
CA ASN A 208 -3.74 -3.94 -59.42
C ASN A 208 -4.82 -2.96 -58.92
N GLY A 209 -4.50 -2.17 -57.89
CA GLY A 209 -4.96 -0.78 -57.73
C GLY A 209 -6.28 -0.54 -57.01
N ALA A 210 -6.22 0.10 -55.84
CA ALA A 210 -6.89 1.39 -55.55
C ALA A 210 -6.72 1.77 -54.06
N ASN A 211 -6.26 3.00 -53.83
CA ASN A 211 -6.33 3.69 -52.55
C ASN A 211 -7.78 3.76 -52.07
N GLY A 212 -8.03 3.34 -50.83
CA GLY A 212 -9.36 3.40 -50.20
C GLY A 212 -9.26 3.77 -48.73
N HIS A 213 -9.16 5.07 -48.47
CA HIS A 213 -9.62 5.65 -47.20
C HIS A 213 -11.08 5.25 -46.98
N THR A 214 -11.40 4.59 -45.87
CA THR A 214 -12.77 4.53 -45.36
C THR A 214 -12.77 4.67 -43.84
N ASN A 215 -13.34 5.81 -43.44
CA ASN A 215 -13.77 6.27 -42.12
C ASN A 215 -14.06 5.18 -41.08
N SER A 216 -13.35 5.25 -39.95
CA SER A 216 -13.93 4.86 -38.67
C SER A 216 -14.87 6.00 -38.22
N ASP A 217 -16.16 5.69 -38.12
CA ASP A 217 -17.18 6.60 -37.58
C ASP A 217 -16.80 7.03 -36.16
N ALA A 218 -16.30 8.26 -36.06
CA ALA A 218 -16.23 9.00 -34.82
C ALA A 218 -17.66 9.41 -34.45
N ALA A 219 -18.29 8.63 -33.58
CA ALA A 219 -19.44 9.09 -32.83
C ALA A 219 -18.96 10.26 -31.96
N ALA A 220 -19.23 11.48 -32.44
CA ALA A 220 -19.12 12.71 -31.69
C ALA A 220 -20.09 12.64 -30.51
N GLY A 221 -19.56 12.30 -29.34
CA GLY A 221 -20.25 12.36 -28.05
C GLY A 221 -19.35 13.09 -27.06
N GLU A 222 -19.73 14.34 -26.79
CA GLU A 222 -19.31 15.17 -25.65
C GLU A 222 -17.81 15.37 -25.44
N THR A 223 -17.34 16.56 -25.84
CA THR A 223 -16.15 17.20 -25.25
C THR A 223 -16.38 17.43 -23.76
N GLY A 224 -16.18 16.40 -22.96
CA GLY A 224 -16.10 16.46 -21.51
C GLY A 224 -14.80 17.15 -21.10
N VAL A 225 -14.92 18.09 -20.16
CA VAL A 225 -13.81 18.76 -19.47
C VAL A 225 -12.68 17.75 -19.15
N PRO A 226 -11.39 18.07 -19.36
CA PRO A 226 -10.30 17.19 -18.94
C PRO A 226 -10.50 16.82 -17.47
N ASP A 227 -10.53 15.52 -17.16
CA ASP A 227 -10.61 15.04 -15.78
C ASP A 227 -9.48 15.73 -15.00
N SER A 228 -9.86 16.62 -14.07
CA SER A 228 -8.90 17.41 -13.31
C SER A 228 -7.95 16.50 -12.52
N ALA A 229 -8.42 15.30 -12.16
CA ALA A 229 -7.57 14.28 -11.56
C ALA A 229 -6.53 13.79 -12.57
N GLN A 230 -6.94 13.38 -13.78
CA GLN A 230 -6.00 12.99 -14.84
C GLN A 230 -4.98 14.10 -15.15
N PHE A 231 -5.41 15.35 -15.24
CA PHE A 231 -4.51 16.50 -15.47
C PHE A 231 -3.49 16.70 -14.35
N VAL A 232 -3.91 16.58 -13.08
CA VAL A 232 -3.01 16.68 -11.92
C VAL A 232 -2.04 15.50 -11.90
N GLU A 233 -2.51 14.29 -12.20
CA GLU A 233 -1.69 13.08 -12.25
C GLU A 233 -0.63 13.16 -13.38
N GLU A 234 -1.00 13.71 -14.54
CA GLU A 234 -0.09 13.95 -15.68
C GLU A 234 0.93 15.05 -15.40
N ARG A 235 0.49 16.20 -14.84
CA ARG A 235 1.32 17.40 -14.69
C ARG A 235 2.32 17.32 -13.52
N PHE A 236 1.98 16.62 -12.45
CA PHE A 236 2.82 16.53 -11.23
C PHE A 236 3.56 15.19 -11.09
N GLY A 237 3.75 14.46 -12.20
CA GLY A 237 4.73 13.38 -12.30
C GLY A 237 4.28 12.00 -11.81
N ARG A 238 2.98 11.73 -11.69
CA ARG A 238 2.48 10.40 -11.28
C ARG A 238 2.29 9.41 -12.44
N ASN A 239 2.50 9.87 -13.67
CA ASN A 239 2.58 9.05 -14.88
C ASN A 239 4.02 8.72 -15.31
N LEU A 240 4.99 8.75 -14.38
CA LEU A 240 6.32 8.23 -14.66
C LEU A 240 6.25 6.74 -14.96
N SER A 241 6.89 6.34 -16.07
CA SER A 241 7.00 4.93 -16.44
C SER A 241 7.57 4.13 -15.27
N ILE A 242 7.01 2.94 -15.06
CA ILE A 242 7.49 1.99 -14.03
C ILE A 242 8.95 1.59 -14.26
N ALA A 243 9.46 1.78 -15.49
CA ALA A 243 10.88 1.67 -15.80
C ALA A 243 11.77 2.52 -14.85
N PHE A 244 11.27 3.67 -14.36
CA PHE A 244 12.00 4.52 -13.42
C PHE A 244 11.94 4.04 -11.97
N ALA A 245 11.12 3.05 -11.61
CA ALA A 245 10.92 2.66 -10.22
C ALA A 245 12.21 2.16 -9.55
N ALA A 246 13.04 1.39 -10.28
CA ALA A 246 14.33 0.93 -9.77
C ALA A 246 15.31 2.09 -9.56
N GLN A 247 15.38 3.01 -10.53
CA GLN A 247 16.23 4.21 -10.47
C GLN A 247 15.80 5.15 -9.34
N ALA A 248 14.50 5.38 -9.17
CA ALA A 248 13.96 6.20 -8.09
C ALA A 248 14.28 5.61 -6.71
N LYS A 249 14.13 4.29 -6.54
CA LYS A 249 14.53 3.61 -5.31
C LYS A 249 16.03 3.77 -5.05
N LEU A 250 16.86 3.57 -6.06
CA LEU A 250 18.31 3.74 -5.93
C LEU A 250 18.68 5.18 -5.55
N ALA A 251 18.06 6.18 -6.17
CA ALA A 251 18.28 7.59 -5.86
C ALA A 251 17.93 7.93 -4.41
N ILE A 252 16.79 7.43 -3.90
CA ILE A 252 16.40 7.60 -2.50
C ILE A 252 17.42 6.94 -1.57
N ARG A 253 17.85 5.71 -1.86
CA ARG A 253 18.89 5.03 -1.06
C ARG A 253 20.20 5.79 -1.06
N LYS A 254 20.70 6.21 -2.23
CA LYS A 254 21.92 7.00 -2.36
C LYS A 254 21.84 8.31 -1.58
N ARG A 255 20.70 9.00 -1.64
CA ARG A 255 20.45 10.23 -0.86
C ARG A 255 20.48 9.98 0.65
N ILE A 256 19.82 8.93 1.12
CA ILE A 256 19.82 8.53 2.55
C ILE A 256 21.22 8.12 3.02
N ALA A 257 22.01 7.50 2.13
CA ALA A 257 23.38 7.11 2.41
C ALA A 257 24.39 8.28 2.34
N GLY A 258 23.98 9.45 1.84
CA GLY A 258 24.87 10.61 1.67
C GLY A 258 25.74 10.58 0.41
N SER A 259 25.48 9.64 -0.51
CA SER A 259 26.28 9.42 -1.74
C SER A 259 25.73 10.12 -3.00
N LEU A 260 24.54 10.74 -2.92
CA LEU A 260 23.97 11.55 -4.00
C LEU A 260 24.22 13.04 -3.70
N THR A 261 25.32 13.57 -4.21
CA THR A 261 25.83 14.91 -3.82
C THR A 261 25.81 15.96 -4.93
N LYS A 262 25.47 15.57 -6.17
CA LYS A 262 25.45 16.46 -7.34
C LYS A 262 24.04 16.61 -7.92
N ASP A 263 23.67 17.85 -8.23
CA ASP A 263 22.47 18.18 -9.02
C ASP A 263 22.77 17.97 -10.51
N MET A 264 22.66 16.72 -10.97
CA MET A 264 22.76 16.31 -12.38
C MET A 264 21.56 15.44 -12.77
N ASP A 265 21.40 15.21 -14.08
CA ASP A 265 20.35 14.32 -14.59
C ASP A 265 20.41 12.94 -13.91
N LEU A 266 19.23 12.41 -13.53
CA LEU A 266 19.09 11.22 -12.68
C LEU A 266 19.88 10.00 -13.20
N PRO A 267 19.88 9.66 -14.51
CA PRO A 267 20.66 8.53 -15.00
C PRO A 267 22.18 8.70 -14.77
N GLN A 268 22.70 9.91 -15.00
CA GLN A 268 24.14 10.19 -14.86
C GLN A 268 24.58 10.22 -13.39
N SER A 269 23.76 10.78 -12.50
CA SER A 269 24.04 10.80 -11.06
C SER A 269 23.97 9.41 -10.39
N LEU A 270 23.23 8.47 -10.99
CA LEU A 270 23.14 7.09 -10.51
C LEU A 270 24.35 6.25 -10.89
N ASP A 271 25.05 6.55 -11.99
CA ASP A 271 26.22 5.81 -12.45
C ASP A 271 27.53 6.29 -11.80
N GLU A 272 27.52 7.44 -11.11
CA GLU A 272 28.73 7.91 -10.44
C GLU A 272 29.16 6.96 -9.29
N PRO A 273 30.47 6.65 -9.20
CA PRO A 273 31.03 5.91 -8.09
C PRO A 273 30.87 6.70 -6.79
N HIS A 274 30.78 5.97 -5.68
CA HIS A 274 30.66 6.57 -4.35
C HIS A 274 31.79 7.57 -4.12
N ASP A 275 31.45 8.84 -3.91
CA ASP A 275 32.40 9.90 -3.62
C ASP A 275 32.93 9.74 -2.18
N SER A 276 33.99 8.95 -2.03
CA SER A 276 34.64 8.65 -0.75
C SER A 276 35.31 9.87 -0.09
N GLY A 277 35.33 11.03 -0.75
CA GLY A 277 35.88 12.28 -0.23
C GLY A 277 34.85 13.26 0.35
N ASN A 278 33.55 12.90 0.39
CA ASN A 278 32.51 13.85 0.76
C ASN A 278 32.17 13.80 2.26
N GLU A 279 32.27 14.96 2.94
CA GLU A 279 31.98 15.17 4.38
C GLU A 279 30.54 14.84 4.80
N ARG A 280 29.66 14.48 3.85
CA ARG A 280 28.25 14.10 4.07
C ARG A 280 28.01 12.58 4.11
N GLY A 281 29.03 11.76 3.87
CA GLY A 281 28.94 10.33 4.15
C GLY A 281 28.68 10.13 5.64
N ARG A 282 27.75 9.24 6.00
CA ARG A 282 27.68 8.81 7.40
C ARG A 282 29.02 8.17 7.75
N ASP A 283 29.73 8.72 8.72
CA ASP A 283 31.01 8.22 9.23
C ASP A 283 30.79 6.95 10.06
N VAL A 284 30.22 5.93 9.44
CA VAL A 284 29.96 4.62 10.02
C VAL A 284 30.76 3.62 9.21
N PRO A 285 31.83 3.02 9.79
CA PRO A 285 32.65 2.03 9.09
C PRO A 285 31.80 0.89 8.51
N GLY A 286 31.98 0.62 7.21
CA GLY A 286 31.29 -0.46 6.51
C GLY A 286 29.85 -0.16 6.09
N PHE A 287 29.31 1.04 6.35
CA PHE A 287 27.99 1.42 5.87
C PHE A 287 27.97 1.73 4.37
N SER A 288 26.97 1.21 3.66
CA SER A 288 26.82 1.36 2.22
C SER A 288 25.37 1.65 1.81
N VAL A 289 25.17 1.97 0.52
CA VAL A 289 23.84 2.14 -0.08
C VAL A 289 22.99 0.87 0.02
N GLU A 290 23.63 -0.30 0.05
CA GLU A 290 22.93 -1.59 0.17
C GLU A 290 22.40 -1.86 1.58
N ASP A 291 22.85 -1.09 2.58
CA ASP A 291 22.32 -1.12 3.95
C ASP A 291 21.08 -0.24 4.14
N VAL A 292 20.59 0.40 3.07
CA VAL A 292 19.38 1.25 3.09
C VAL A 292 18.16 0.50 2.55
N TYR A 293 17.25 0.18 3.46
CA TYR A 293 15.97 -0.48 3.14
C TYR A 293 14.82 0.54 3.08
N LEU A 294 14.04 0.50 1.99
CA LEU A 294 12.91 1.40 1.77
C LEU A 294 11.59 0.70 2.12
N TYR A 295 10.74 1.40 2.87
CA TYR A 295 9.40 0.96 3.24
C TYR A 295 8.35 1.98 2.81
N GLY A 296 7.10 1.55 2.62
CA GLY A 296 6.03 2.40 2.09
C GLY A 296 5.59 3.53 3.02
N MET A 297 5.91 3.45 4.32
CA MET A 297 5.58 4.45 5.33
C MET A 297 6.49 4.35 6.56
N GLY A 298 6.58 5.42 7.35
CA GLY A 298 7.45 5.50 8.53
C GLY A 298 7.18 4.43 9.57
N MET A 299 5.91 4.18 9.93
CA MET A 299 5.56 3.10 10.86
C MET A 299 5.92 1.71 10.33
N ASN A 300 5.89 1.51 9.01
CA ASN A 300 6.32 0.25 8.42
C ASN A 300 7.84 0.05 8.53
N ALA A 301 8.62 1.13 8.43
CA ALA A 301 10.06 1.09 8.71
C ALA A 301 10.33 0.78 10.20
N ILE A 302 9.64 1.44 11.13
CA ILE A 302 9.77 1.19 12.58
C ILE A 302 9.41 -0.26 12.93
N PHE A 303 8.26 -0.73 12.44
CA PHE A 303 7.79 -2.10 12.64
C PHE A 303 8.77 -3.14 12.10
N ASN A 304 9.29 -2.94 10.88
CA ASN A 304 10.25 -3.88 10.31
C ASN A 304 11.64 -3.80 10.98
N ALA A 305 12.07 -2.62 11.45
CA ALA A 305 13.29 -2.52 12.26
C ALA A 305 13.18 -3.35 13.55
N HIS A 306 12.06 -3.23 14.27
CA HIS A 306 11.79 -4.07 15.44
C HIS A 306 11.78 -5.57 15.09
N ARG A 307 11.14 -5.96 13.99
CA ARG A 307 11.15 -7.35 13.51
C ARG A 307 12.54 -7.86 13.17
N CYS A 308 13.37 -7.07 12.49
CA CYS A 308 14.74 -7.45 12.14
C CYS A 308 15.60 -7.66 13.40
N LEU A 309 15.43 -6.81 14.43
CA LEU A 309 16.11 -6.99 15.71
C LEU A 309 15.68 -8.29 16.40
N MET A 310 14.38 -8.60 16.44
CA MET A 310 13.92 -9.86 17.04
C MET A 310 14.39 -11.09 16.26
N LEU A 311 14.40 -11.03 14.92
CA LEU A 311 14.90 -12.14 14.09
C LEU A 311 16.41 -12.36 14.24
N SER A 312 17.19 -11.31 14.52
CA SER A 312 18.65 -11.40 14.62
C SER A 312 19.14 -11.68 16.05
N ARG A 313 18.44 -11.19 17.07
CA ARG A 313 18.85 -11.26 18.48
C ARG A 313 17.99 -12.21 19.31
N GLY A 314 16.86 -12.67 18.78
CA GLY A 314 15.85 -13.45 19.49
C GLY A 314 14.68 -12.58 19.97
N GLU A 315 13.58 -13.24 20.37
CA GLU A 315 12.38 -12.59 20.92
C GLU A 315 12.61 -12.15 22.38
N MET A 316 13.41 -11.11 22.58
CA MET A 316 13.70 -10.53 23.90
C MET A 316 12.91 -9.24 24.16
N PRO A 317 12.55 -8.93 25.41
CA PRO A 317 11.94 -7.64 25.78
C PRO A 317 12.79 -6.47 25.30
N SER A 318 12.13 -5.42 24.80
CA SER A 318 12.81 -4.20 24.35
C SER A 318 12.86 -3.17 25.46
N VAL A 319 13.88 -2.32 25.47
CA VAL A 319 13.91 -1.12 26.31
C VAL A 319 13.71 0.10 25.42
N MET A 320 12.84 1.00 25.86
CA MET A 320 12.69 2.33 25.29
C MET A 320 13.08 3.37 26.33
N TYR A 321 14.14 4.11 26.06
CA TYR A 321 14.66 5.16 26.93
C TYR A 321 14.38 6.55 26.35
N GLY A 322 13.93 7.47 27.20
CA GLY A 322 13.62 8.85 26.86
C GLY A 322 12.26 9.02 26.18
N PHE A 323 12.15 10.02 25.30
CA PHE A 323 10.90 10.40 24.65
C PHE A 323 10.95 10.24 23.12
N PRO A 324 11.10 9.01 22.57
CA PRO A 324 11.02 8.79 21.13
C PRO A 324 9.56 8.88 20.66
N TYR A 325 9.36 8.69 19.36
CA TYR A 325 8.02 8.68 18.76
C TYR A 325 7.09 7.69 19.46
N VAL A 326 5.96 8.18 20.02
CA VAL A 326 5.06 7.44 20.92
C VAL A 326 4.58 6.09 20.38
N ASP A 327 4.30 5.99 19.08
CA ASP A 327 3.80 4.75 18.50
C ASP A 327 4.90 3.68 18.34
N THR A 328 6.17 4.07 18.44
CA THR A 328 7.28 3.11 18.55
C THR A 328 7.12 2.28 19.81
N LEU A 329 6.74 2.89 20.95
CA LEU A 329 6.49 2.15 22.19
C LEU A 329 5.40 1.11 21.98
N LYS A 330 4.32 1.49 21.29
CA LYS A 330 3.21 0.59 20.98
C LYS A 330 3.61 -0.56 20.06
N VAL A 331 4.56 -0.33 19.15
CA VAL A 331 5.15 -1.42 18.37
C VAL A 331 5.88 -2.41 19.28
N LEU A 332 6.76 -1.92 20.16
CA LEU A 332 7.55 -2.78 21.06
C LEU A 332 6.67 -3.56 22.04
N GLU A 333 5.65 -2.92 22.61
CA GLU A 333 4.71 -3.53 23.56
C GLU A 333 3.85 -4.63 22.90
N LYS A 334 3.35 -4.38 21.69
CA LYS A 334 2.30 -5.21 21.09
C LYS A 334 2.82 -6.26 20.10
N PHE A 335 4.00 -6.03 19.51
CA PHE A 335 4.53 -6.86 18.43
C PHE A 335 5.81 -7.61 18.82
N GLY A 336 6.00 -7.86 20.11
CA GLY A 336 7.11 -8.64 20.65
C GLY A 336 6.76 -9.25 22.01
N PRO A 337 7.76 -9.61 22.82
CA PRO A 337 7.58 -10.08 24.20
C PRO A 337 7.31 -8.94 25.22
N GLY A 338 7.23 -7.69 24.77
CA GLY A 338 6.94 -6.52 25.60
C GLY A 338 8.08 -5.51 25.64
N ALA A 339 7.85 -4.41 26.37
CA ALA A 339 8.80 -3.31 26.49
C ALA A 339 8.89 -2.77 27.92
N THR A 340 10.10 -2.40 28.34
CA THR A 340 10.33 -1.52 29.50
C THR A 340 10.47 -0.09 29.01
N PHE A 341 9.69 0.83 29.57
CA PHE A 341 9.67 2.23 29.17
C PHE A 341 10.23 3.12 30.28
N TYR A 342 11.32 3.82 29.97
CA TYR A 342 11.93 4.85 30.81
C TYR A 342 11.61 6.22 30.22
N GLY A 343 10.40 6.70 30.51
CA GLY A 343 9.83 7.87 29.85
C GLY A 343 10.28 9.21 30.45
N PHE A 344 10.78 9.20 31.69
CA PHE A 344 11.21 10.41 32.37
C PHE A 344 12.67 10.76 32.06
N GLY A 345 13.48 9.75 31.71
CA GLY A 345 14.90 9.90 31.40
C GLY A 345 15.71 10.41 32.60
N THR A 346 15.31 10.04 33.82
CA THR A 346 16.01 10.47 35.04
C THR A 346 17.30 9.67 35.24
N GLN A 347 18.16 10.15 36.14
CA GLN A 347 19.38 9.42 36.51
C GLN A 347 19.04 8.03 37.06
N GLU A 348 17.99 7.90 37.86
CA GLU A 348 17.58 6.60 38.42
C GLU A 348 17.14 5.61 37.35
N GLU A 349 16.44 6.09 36.30
CA GLU A 349 16.05 5.25 35.16
C GLU A 349 17.27 4.84 34.32
N LEU A 350 18.27 5.72 34.19
CA LEU A 350 19.53 5.41 33.51
C LEU A 350 20.35 4.38 34.30
N ASP A 351 20.47 4.55 35.62
CA ASP A 351 21.15 3.62 36.51
C ASP A 351 20.48 2.23 36.49
N ASP A 352 19.14 2.17 36.43
CA ASP A 352 18.43 0.91 36.28
C ASP A 352 18.69 0.23 34.93
N LEU A 353 18.76 1.02 33.85
CA LEU A 353 19.09 0.51 32.52
C LEU A 353 20.52 -0.03 32.46
N GLU A 354 21.49 0.66 33.08
CA GLU A 354 22.89 0.20 33.14
C GLU A 354 22.99 -1.15 33.84
N ARG A 355 22.40 -1.30 35.03
CA ARG A 355 22.36 -2.58 35.77
C ARG A 355 21.75 -3.74 34.98
N ARG A 356 20.78 -3.46 34.10
CA ARG A 356 20.16 -4.48 33.24
C ARG A 356 21.05 -4.91 32.07
N CYS A 357 21.97 -4.05 31.62
CA CYS A 357 22.88 -4.35 30.52
C CYS A 357 24.14 -5.10 30.97
N GLU A 358 24.45 -5.13 32.28
CA GLU A 358 25.61 -5.81 32.86
C GLU A 358 25.44 -7.35 32.97
N ASN A 359 24.20 -7.85 32.86
CA ASN A 359 23.85 -9.28 32.86
C ASN A 359 23.45 -9.75 31.47
#